data_AF-A0A0D6E9V1-F1
#
_entry.id   AF-A0A0D6E9V1-F1
#
_cell.length_a   1.000
_cell.length_b   1.000
_cell.length_c   1.000
_cell.angle_alpha   90.00
_cell.angle_beta   90.00
_cell.angle_gamma   90.00
#
_symmetry.space_group_name_H-M   'P 1'
#
loop_
_entity.id
_entity.type
_entity.pdbx_description
1 polymer ?
#
loop_
_entity_poly.entity_id
_entity_poly.type
_entity_poly.pdbx_seq_one_letter_code
_entity_poly.pdbx_strand_id
1 'polypeptide(L)' 'MNVPTEISFTPWNKGKLVGQKAPLRLRDIWDIRVRLQLAKKTRDLALFNLAIDSKLRGCDLVNLRV' A
#
# COMPACT_ATOMS: atom_id res chain seq x y z
N MET A 1 -38.99 -16.77 -7.93
CA MET A 1 -38.41 -15.41 -7.78
C MET A 1 -37.03 -15.57 -7.18
N ASN A 2 -35.98 -15.56 -7.99
CA ASN A 2 -34.60 -15.65 -7.49
C ASN A 2 -34.08 -14.24 -7.28
N VAL A 3 -33.96 -13.82 -6.02
CA VAL A 3 -33.29 -12.57 -5.65
C VAL A 3 -31.78 -12.88 -5.58
N PRO A 4 -30.93 -12.26 -6.42
CA PRO A 4 -29.50 -12.41 -6.24
C PRO A 4 -29.11 -11.66 -4.98
N THR A 5 -28.62 -12.37 -3.96
CA THR A 5 -27.99 -11.76 -2.80
C THR A 5 -26.69 -11.11 -3.24
N GLU A 6 -26.74 -9.83 -3.60
CA GLU A 6 -25.55 -9.00 -3.80
C GLU A 6 -24.79 -8.94 -2.47
N ILE A 7 -23.72 -9.73 -2.34
CA ILE A 7 -22.75 -9.54 -1.27
C ILE A 7 -21.97 -8.28 -1.60
N SER A 8 -22.54 -7.12 -1.25
CA SER A 8 -21.88 -5.84 -1.39
C SER A 8 -20.62 -5.86 -0.50
N PHE A 9 -19.42 -5.89 -1.12
CA PHE A 9 -18.15 -5.78 -0.42
C PHE A 9 -18.05 -4.38 0.17
N THR A 10 -18.53 -4.24 1.39
CA THR A 10 -18.51 -2.98 2.12
C THR A 10 -17.21 -2.96 2.91
N PRO A 11 -16.27 -2.05 2.64
CA PRO A 11 -15.00 -2.04 3.35
C PRO A 11 -15.26 -1.76 4.84
N TRP A 12 -14.49 -2.42 5.71
CA TRP A 12 -14.68 -2.42 7.18
C TRP A 12 -14.66 -1.02 7.84
N ASN A 13 -14.12 -0.04 7.11
CA ASN A 13 -13.97 1.35 7.50
C ASN A 13 -14.94 2.32 6.79
N LYS A 14 -15.91 1.83 5.99
CA LYS A 14 -16.87 2.71 5.30
C LYS A 14 -17.65 3.54 6.33
N GLY A 15 -17.61 4.87 6.19
CA GLY A 15 -18.27 5.80 7.11
C GLY A 15 -17.57 6.00 8.46
N LYS A 16 -16.42 5.37 8.70
CA LYS A 16 -15.62 5.57 9.92
C LYS A 16 -14.47 6.54 9.62
N LEU A 17 -14.35 7.59 10.44
CA LEU A 17 -13.15 8.43 10.47
C LEU A 17 -12.01 7.63 11.10
N VAL A 18 -11.27 6.89 10.27
CA VAL A 18 -10.02 6.25 10.68
C VAL A 18 -8.96 7.35 10.68
N GLY A 19 -8.44 7.69 11.85
CA GLY A 19 -7.38 8.70 12.00
C GLY A 19 -6.12 8.37 11.20
N GLN A 20 -5.17 9.30 11.19
CA GLN A 20 -3.91 9.11 10.50
C GLN A 20 -3.20 7.85 11.02
N LYS A 21 -2.84 6.94 10.11
CA LYS A 21 -2.03 5.78 10.46
C LYS A 21 -0.65 6.25 10.89
N ALA A 22 -0.10 5.63 11.94
CA ALA A 22 1.24 5.96 12.42
C ALA A 22 2.28 5.80 11.29
N PRO A 23 3.24 6.73 11.17
CA PRO A 23 4.32 6.61 10.20
C PRO A 23 5.21 5.40 10.54
N LEU A 24 5.90 4.89 9.51
CA LEU A 24 6.89 3.82 9.70
C LEU A 24 8.10 4.35 10.49
N ARG A 25 8.64 3.54 11.41
CA ARG A 25 9.91 3.86 12.09
C ARG A 25 11.07 3.54 11.14
N LEU A 26 12.23 4.16 11.36
CA LEU A 26 13.44 3.91 10.56
C LEU A 26 13.82 2.42 10.49
N ARG A 27 13.68 1.71 11.61
CA ARG A 27 13.91 0.26 11.66
C ARG A 27 12.95 -0.53 10.77
N ASP A 28 11.66 -0.15 10.77
CA ASP A 28 10.65 -0.83 9.96
C ASP A 28 10.93 -0.62 8.45
N ILE A 29 11.40 0.57 8.06
CA ILE A 29 11.81 0.88 6.68
C ILE A 29 12.99 0.00 6.26
N TRP A 30 14.01 -0.12 7.11
CA TRP A 30 15.18 -0.95 6.84
C TRP A 30 14.80 -2.43 6.73
N ASP A 31 13.98 -2.94 7.65
CA ASP A 31 13.52 -4.32 7.65
C ASP A 31 12.74 -4.65 6.35
N ILE A 32 11.85 -3.75 5.90
CA ILE A 32 11.12 -3.93 4.64
C ILE A 32 12.08 -3.95 3.44
N ARG A 33 13.02 -3.02 3.40
CA ARG A 33 14.01 -2.92 2.31
C ARG A 33 14.82 -4.22 2.19
N VAL A 34 15.33 -4.74 3.30
CA VAL A 34 16.14 -5.97 3.33
C VAL A 34 15.29 -7.16 2.88
N ARG A 35 14.06 -7.30 3.35
CA ARG A 35 13.16 -8.38 2.93
C ARG A 35 12.90 -8.35 1.42
N LEU A 36 12.70 -7.18 0.83
CA LEU A 36 12.50 -7.04 -0.62
C LEU A 36 13.78 -7.36 -1.42
N GLN A 37 14.95 -6.96 -0.92
CA GLN A 37 16.25 -7.30 -1.51
C GLN A 37 16.51 -8.81 -1.49
N LEU A 38 16.32 -9.47 -0.34
CA LEU A 38 16.49 -10.92 -0.20
C LEU A 38 15.53 -11.70 -1.10
N ALA A 39 14.29 -11.22 -1.25
CA ALA A 39 13.30 -11.80 -2.14
C ALA A 39 13.55 -11.48 -3.64
N LYS A 40 14.60 -10.73 -3.98
CA LYS A 40 14.92 -10.28 -5.34
C LYS A 40 13.75 -9.57 -6.05
N LYS A 41 12.89 -8.88 -5.29
CA LYS A 41 11.74 -8.14 -5.83
C LYS A 41 12.14 -6.73 -6.25
N THR A 42 12.81 -6.62 -7.38
CA THR A 42 13.40 -5.36 -7.88
C THR A 42 12.37 -4.25 -8.09
N ARG A 43 11.22 -4.57 -8.71
CA ARG A 43 10.11 -3.61 -8.93
C ARG A 43 9.57 -3.08 -7.60
N ASP A 44 9.22 -3.97 -6.68
CA ASP A 44 8.63 -3.59 -5.40
C ASP A 44 9.62 -2.80 -4.54
N LEU A 45 10.91 -3.14 -4.58
CA LEU A 45 11.98 -2.40 -3.93
C LEU A 45 12.11 -0.97 -4.50
N ALA A 46 12.08 -0.82 -5.82
CA ALA A 46 12.13 0.49 -6.46
C ALA A 46 10.91 1.35 -6.12
N LEU A 47 9.70 0.76 -6.19
CA LEU A 47 8.46 1.45 -5.80
C LEU A 47 8.47 1.83 -4.32
N PHE A 48 8.94 0.96 -3.43
CA PHE A 48 9.04 1.26 -2.01
C PHE A 48 9.97 2.44 -1.73
N ASN A 49 11.18 2.44 -2.31
CA ASN A 49 12.12 3.55 -2.15
C ASN A 49 11.55 4.85 -2.71
N LEU A 50 10.98 4.81 -3.92
CA LEU A 50 10.36 5.97 -4.54
C LEU A 50 9.18 6.52 -3.72
N ALA A 51 8.37 5.65 -3.10
CA ALA A 51 7.27 6.07 -2.24
C ALA A 51 7.74 6.90 -1.04
N ILE A 52 8.87 6.50 -0.43
CA ILE A 52 9.46 7.21 0.72
C ILE A 52 9.99 8.58 0.30
N ASP A 53 10.69 8.65 -0.84
CA ASP A 53 11.34 9.88 -1.31
C ASP A 53 10.33 10.91 -1.83
N SER A 54 9.30 10.45 -2.55
CA SER A 54 8.32 11.32 -3.23
C SER A 54 7.06 11.61 -2.42
N LYS A 55 6.75 10.80 -1.40
CA LYS A 55 5.49 10.86 -0.62
C LYS A 55 4.22 10.80 -1.47
N LEU A 56 4.27 10.14 -2.63
CA LEU A 56 3.10 9.93 -3.48
C LEU A 56 2.05 9.02 -2.82
N ARG A 57 0.78 9.21 -3.19
CA ARG A 57 -0.26 8.22 -2.84
C ARG A 57 0.02 6.92 -3.58
N GLY A 58 -0.39 5.80 -2.99
CA GLY A 58 -0.16 4.48 -3.56
C GLY A 58 -0.69 4.34 -4.99
N CYS A 59 -1.87 4.91 -5.28
CA CYS A 59 -2.45 4.91 -6.63
C CYS A 59 -1.61 5.70 -7.64
N ASP A 60 -1.11 6.87 -7.25
CA ASP A 60 -0.34 7.74 -8.14
C ASP A 60 1.02 7.13 -8.44
N LEU A 61 1.64 6.54 -7.42
CA LEU A 61 2.91 5.83 -7.52
C LEU A 61 2.85 4.65 -8.51
N VAL A 62 1.82 3.81 -8.43
CA VAL A 62 1.72 2.62 -9.31
C VAL A 62 1.37 2.98 -10.76
N ASN A 63 0.79 4.16 -10.98
CA ASN A 63 0.42 4.69 -12.30
C ASN A 63 1.57 5.41 -13.02
N LEU A 64 2.76 5.53 -12.39
CA LEU A 64 3.92 6.16 -13.01
C LEU A 64 4.36 5.42 -14.28
N ARG A 65 4.75 6.20 -15.30
CA ARG A 65 5.24 5.74 -16.60
C ARG A 65 6.67 6.24 -16.80
N VAL A 66 7.48 5.44 -17.50
CA VAL A 66 8.85 5.77 -17.90
C VAL A 66 8.83 6.31 -19.33
#